data_AF-A0AAP8GFH8-F1
#
_entry.id   AF-A0AAP8GFH8-F1
#
_cell.length_a   1.000
_cell.length_b   1.000
_cell.length_c   1.000
_cell.angle_alpha   90.00
_cell.angle_beta   90.00
_cell.angle_gamma   90.00
#
_symmetry.space_group_name_H-M   'P 1'
#
loop_
_entity.id
_entity.type
_entity.pdbx_description
1 polymer ?
#
loop_
_entity_poly.entity_id
_entity_poly.type
_entity_poly.pdbx_seq_one_letter_code
_entity_poly.pdbx_strand_id
1 'polypeptide(L)'
;MRSFIRNWRFQLIRFKNRGKISRGKNAYVGPGANVYIPNFVKMGDNVSIGADFISQVNLTIGNDSLISPRVSFIGNDHDLFNESSSAYFSGRNKPATIVLE
;
A
#
# COMPACT_ATOMS: atom_id res chain seq x y z
N MET A 1 -3.43 23.48 -9.68
CA MET A 1 -2.06 23.06 -9.31
C MET A 1 -2.02 21.85 -8.35
N ARG A 2 -2.59 21.91 -7.14
CA ARG A 2 -2.51 20.80 -6.16
C ARG A 2 -3.12 19.47 -6.63
N SER A 3 -4.30 19.51 -7.28
CA SER A 3 -4.95 18.31 -7.83
C SER A 3 -4.10 17.64 -8.93
N PHE A 4 -3.48 18.45 -9.79
CA PHE A 4 -2.57 17.97 -10.83
C PHE A 4 -1.37 17.22 -10.22
N ILE A 5 -0.70 17.79 -9.21
CA ILE A 5 0.42 17.15 -8.51
C ILE A 5 -0.01 15.83 -7.87
N ARG A 6 -1.17 15.81 -7.21
CA ARG A 6 -1.73 14.59 -6.60
C ARG A 6 -2.01 13.51 -7.65
N ASN A 7 -2.57 13.89 -8.79
CA ASN A 7 -2.86 12.97 -9.89
C ASN A 7 -1.56 12.41 -10.51
N TRP A 8 -0.59 13.28 -10.80
CA TRP A 8 0.72 12.88 -11.32
C TRP A 8 1.42 11.91 -10.38
N ARG A 9 1.45 12.21 -9.08
CA ARG A 9 2.02 11.31 -8.07
C ARG A 9 1.36 9.93 -8.06
N PHE A 10 0.03 9.90 -8.14
CA PHE A 10 -0.69 8.63 -8.20
C PHE A 10 -0.28 7.82 -9.44
N GLN A 11 -0.15 8.46 -10.61
CA GLN A 11 0.29 7.76 -11.81
C GLN A 11 1.72 7.22 -11.69
N LEU A 12 2.63 7.97 -11.06
CA LEU A 12 4.00 7.47 -10.77
C LEU A 12 3.97 6.24 -9.84
N ILE A 13 3.18 6.29 -8.76
CA ILE A 13 3.04 5.17 -7.83
C ILE A 13 2.46 3.94 -8.54
N ARG A 14 1.41 4.14 -9.35
CA ARG A 14 0.78 3.09 -10.15
C ARG A 14 1.75 2.48 -11.17
N PHE A 15 2.52 3.31 -11.87
CA PHE A 15 3.52 2.87 -12.84
C PHE A 15 4.62 2.04 -12.17
N LYS A 16 5.18 2.52 -11.05
CA LYS A 16 6.17 1.77 -10.25
C LYS A 16 5.65 0.41 -9.79
N ASN A 17 4.34 0.32 -9.53
CA ASN A 17 3.66 -0.91 -9.15
C ASN A 17 3.07 -1.68 -10.34
N ARG A 18 3.53 -1.45 -11.57
CA ARG A 18 3.12 -2.17 -12.78
C ARG A 18 1.59 -2.20 -12.97
N GLY A 19 0.91 -1.12 -12.62
CA GLY A 19 -0.53 -0.98 -12.79
C GLY A 19 -1.40 -1.63 -11.71
N LYS A 20 -0.82 -2.29 -10.69
CA LYS A 20 -1.53 -3.04 -9.64
C LYS A 20 -2.31 -2.18 -8.63
N ILE A 21 -2.30 -0.86 -8.80
CA ILE A 21 -2.94 0.10 -7.91
C ILE A 21 -4.10 0.77 -8.65
N SER A 22 -5.30 0.69 -8.07
CA SER A 22 -6.50 1.40 -8.51
C SER A 22 -7.03 2.30 -7.40
N ARG A 23 -7.80 3.32 -7.81
CA ARG A 23 -8.45 4.25 -6.88
C ARG A 23 -9.78 4.75 -7.43
N GLY A 24 -10.68 5.09 -6.52
CA GLY A 24 -11.90 5.83 -6.80
C GLY A 24 -11.68 7.34 -6.98
N LYS A 25 -12.79 8.07 -7.00
CA LYS A 25 -12.85 9.54 -7.06
C LYS A 25 -12.33 10.13 -5.75
N ASN A 26 -11.68 11.29 -5.84
CA ASN A 26 -11.16 12.01 -4.67
C ASN A 26 -10.20 11.21 -3.77
N ALA A 27 -9.59 10.14 -4.30
CA ALA A 27 -8.64 9.32 -3.57
C ALA A 27 -7.21 9.81 -3.80
N TYR A 28 -6.44 10.03 -2.73
CA TYR A 28 -5.10 10.64 -2.79
C TYR A 28 -4.07 9.90 -1.96
N VAL A 29 -2.82 9.97 -2.42
CA VAL A 29 -1.66 9.47 -1.70
C VAL A 29 -0.67 10.60 -1.47
N GLY A 30 -0.20 10.72 -0.24
CA GLY A 30 0.82 11.67 0.18
C GLY A 30 2.17 11.43 -0.51
N PRO A 31 3.09 12.41 -0.45
CA PRO A 31 4.46 12.22 -0.91
C PRO A 31 5.17 11.13 -0.08
N GLY A 32 6.20 10.53 -0.66
CA GLY A 32 7.03 9.54 0.05
C GLY A 32 6.40 8.15 0.23
N ALA A 33 5.16 7.94 -0.21
CA ALA A 33 4.51 6.64 -0.10
C ALA A 33 5.26 5.55 -0.89
N ASN A 34 5.50 4.43 -0.23
CA ASN A 34 6.17 3.26 -0.79
C ASN A 34 5.23 2.05 -0.74
N VAL A 35 4.79 1.63 -1.92
CA VAL A 35 4.01 0.43 -2.11
C VAL A 35 4.93 -0.53 -2.86
N TYR A 36 5.44 -1.54 -2.15
CA TYR A 36 6.61 -2.29 -2.61
C TYR A 36 6.26 -3.69 -3.14
N ILE A 37 5.11 -4.25 -2.75
CA ILE A 37 4.85 -5.70 -2.87
C ILE A 37 3.44 -6.13 -3.32
N PRO A 38 2.34 -5.37 -3.15
CA PRO A 38 1.00 -5.93 -3.33
C PRO A 38 0.80 -6.59 -4.70
N ASN A 39 0.03 -7.68 -4.70
CA ASN A 39 -0.64 -8.13 -5.93
C ASN A 39 -1.71 -7.13 -6.35
N PHE A 40 -2.33 -6.43 -5.40
CA PHE A 40 -3.24 -5.33 -5.65
C PHE A 40 -3.30 -4.30 -4.51
N VAL A 41 -3.60 -3.06 -4.87
CA VAL A 41 -4.14 -2.03 -3.96
C VAL A 41 -5.39 -1.45 -4.59
N LYS A 42 -6.49 -1.46 -3.84
CA LYS A 42 -7.77 -0.90 -4.26
C LYS A 42 -8.20 0.14 -3.22
N MET A 43 -8.41 1.37 -3.67
CA MET A 43 -8.99 2.43 -2.86
C MET A 43 -10.37 2.79 -3.40
N GLY A 44 -11.34 2.96 -2.51
CA GLY A 44 -12.64 3.52 -2.82
C GLY A 44 -12.60 5.01 -3.14
N ASP A 45 -13.76 5.65 -3.00
CA ASP A 45 -13.94 7.09 -3.14
C ASP A 45 -13.57 7.82 -1.84
N ASN A 46 -13.12 9.08 -1.95
CA ASN A 46 -12.83 9.97 -0.81
C ASN A 46 -11.77 9.44 0.18
N VAL A 47 -10.80 8.67 -0.32
CA VAL A 47 -9.69 8.14 0.49
C VAL A 47 -8.52 9.13 0.56
N SER A 48 -7.97 9.37 1.75
CA SER A 48 -6.73 10.13 1.90
C SER A 48 -5.67 9.32 2.65
N ILE A 49 -4.56 9.04 1.98
CA ILE A 49 -3.38 8.42 2.57
C ILE A 49 -2.32 9.51 2.81
N GLY A 50 -1.84 9.61 4.04
CA GLY A 50 -0.81 10.56 4.46
C GLY A 50 0.55 10.35 3.80
N ALA A 51 1.49 11.24 4.12
CA ALA A 51 2.87 11.14 3.64
C ALA A 51 3.59 9.93 4.24
N ASP A 52 4.59 9.41 3.53
CA ASP A 52 5.50 8.34 3.98
C ASP A 52 4.79 7.06 4.42
N PHE A 53 3.62 6.79 3.81
CA PHE A 53 2.89 5.54 4.00
C PHE A 53 3.64 4.36 3.38
N ILE A 54 3.71 3.24 4.08
CA ILE A 54 4.32 2.01 3.59
C ILE A 54 3.28 0.89 3.51
N SER A 55 3.20 0.20 2.37
CA SER A 55 2.44 -1.04 2.24
C SER A 55 3.28 -2.16 1.65
N GLN A 56 3.30 -3.28 2.39
CA GLN A 56 3.89 -4.55 1.99
C GLN A 56 2.85 -5.68 1.92
N VAL A 57 1.56 -5.32 1.87
CA VAL A 57 0.42 -6.23 1.84
C VAL A 57 -0.47 -5.93 0.62
N ASN A 58 -1.31 -6.88 0.23
CA ASN A 58 -2.49 -6.56 -0.57
C ASN A 58 -3.41 -5.68 0.26
N LEU A 59 -4.03 -4.69 -0.37
CA LEU A 59 -4.78 -3.67 0.36
C LEU A 59 -6.10 -3.34 -0.33
N THR A 60 -7.19 -3.40 0.44
CA THR A 60 -8.48 -2.83 0.07
C THR A 60 -8.82 -1.75 1.09
N ILE A 61 -9.11 -0.55 0.63
CA ILE A 61 -9.56 0.58 1.45
C ILE A 61 -10.93 0.99 0.94
N GLY A 62 -11.91 1.00 1.83
CA GLY A 62 -13.27 1.44 1.61
C GLY A 62 -13.37 2.94 1.30
N ASN A 63 -14.61 3.42 1.22
CA ASN A 63 -14.86 4.84 0.99
C ASN A 63 -14.57 5.66 2.26
N ASP A 64 -14.43 6.97 2.11
CA ASP A 64 -14.40 7.94 3.22
C ASP A 64 -13.32 7.63 4.29
N SER A 65 -12.24 6.98 3.87
CA SER A 65 -11.17 6.50 4.74
C SER A 65 -10.01 7.49 4.83
N LEU A 66 -9.45 7.63 6.03
CA LEU A 66 -8.24 8.41 6.29
C LEU A 66 -7.15 7.53 6.90
N ILE A 67 -5.98 7.50 6.25
CA ILE A 67 -4.77 6.89 6.79
C ILE A 67 -3.78 8.01 7.11
N SER A 68 -3.38 8.10 8.38
CA SER A 68 -2.43 9.11 8.85
C SER A 68 -1.04 8.98 8.19
N PRO A 69 -0.25 10.06 8.17
CA PRO A 69 1.14 10.00 7.73
C PRO A 69 1.96 8.99 8.54
N ARG A 70 2.96 8.37 7.89
CA ARG A 70 3.90 7.39 8.50
C ARG A 70 3.25 6.14 9.09
N VAL A 71 2.06 5.78 8.61
CA VAL A 71 1.46 4.47 8.87
C VAL A 71 2.09 3.42 7.96
N SER A 72 2.35 2.24 8.53
CA SER A 72 2.88 1.09 7.79
C SER A 72 1.96 -0.11 7.94
N PHE A 73 1.60 -0.71 6.81
CA PHE A 73 0.87 -1.98 6.75
C PHE A 73 1.80 -3.08 6.26
N ILE A 74 2.22 -3.92 7.20
CA ILE A 74 3.15 -5.03 7.01
C ILE A 74 2.48 -6.29 7.55
N GLY A 75 2.53 -7.39 6.80
CA GLY A 75 1.89 -8.63 7.23
C GLY A 75 2.37 -9.82 6.42
N ASN A 76 2.43 -10.97 7.10
CA ASN A 76 2.93 -12.24 6.56
C ASN A 76 4.24 -12.06 5.79
N ASP A 77 5.24 -11.48 6.45
CA ASP A 77 6.51 -11.13 5.82
C ASP A 77 7.44 -12.34 5.71
N HIS A 78 7.75 -12.98 6.85
CA HIS A 78 8.71 -14.09 6.93
C HIS A 78 8.10 -15.30 7.64
N ASP A 79 8.65 -16.47 7.35
CA ASP A 79 8.34 -17.70 8.09
C ASP A 79 9.09 -17.67 9.43
N LEU A 80 8.33 -17.68 10.52
CA LEU A 80 8.84 -17.66 11.88
C LEU A 80 8.80 -19.05 12.53
N PHE A 81 8.25 -20.06 11.85
CA PHE A 81 8.02 -21.39 12.39
C PHE A 81 8.96 -22.44 11.80
N ASN A 82 9.77 -22.07 10.80
CA ASN A 82 10.83 -22.93 10.31
C ASN A 82 12.00 -22.99 11.32
N GLU A 83 12.06 -24.08 12.09
CA GLU A 83 13.13 -24.29 13.09
C GLU A 83 14.53 -24.43 12.48
N SER A 84 14.63 -24.69 11.17
CA SER A 84 15.91 -24.89 10.47
C SER A 84 16.52 -23.59 9.90
N SER A 85 15.85 -22.44 10.01
CA SER A 85 16.26 -21.18 9.39
C SER A 85 15.79 -19.97 10.21
N SER A 86 16.60 -18.93 10.32
CA SER A 86 16.09 -17.65 10.86
C SER A 86 15.13 -16.97 9.86
N ALA A 87 14.27 -16.09 10.37
CA ALA A 87 13.39 -15.27 9.55
C ALA A 87 14.15 -14.48 8.47
N TYR A 88 15.40 -14.10 8.75
CA TYR A 88 16.25 -13.39 7.79
C TYR A 88 16.55 -14.22 6.53
N PHE A 89 16.71 -15.54 6.69
CA PHE A 89 17.03 -16.45 5.59
C PHE A 89 15.81 -17.16 4.99
N SER A 90 14.63 -17.06 5.62
CA SER A 90 13.43 -17.78 5.19
C SER A 90 12.83 -17.29 3.87
N GLY A 91 13.32 -16.17 3.33
CA GLY A 91 12.67 -15.45 2.24
C GLY A 91 11.31 -14.87 2.67
N ARG A 92 10.64 -14.19 1.74
CA ARG A 92 9.34 -13.56 2.00
C ARG A 92 8.18 -14.51 1.69
N ASN A 93 7.20 -14.54 2.58
CA ASN A 93 5.92 -15.20 2.35
C ASN A 93 5.07 -14.44 1.32
N LYS A 94 3.99 -15.10 0.86
CA LYS A 94 2.98 -14.44 0.02
C LYS A 94 2.34 -13.26 0.79
N PRO A 95 2.09 -12.12 0.14
CA PRO A 95 1.53 -10.95 0.83
C PRO A 95 0.19 -11.27 1.48
N ALA A 96 0.03 -10.89 2.76
CA ALA A 96 -1.27 -10.87 3.42
C ALA A 96 -2.22 -9.85 2.75
N THR A 97 -3.49 -9.90 3.13
CA THR A 97 -4.48 -8.91 2.69
C THR A 97 -5.02 -8.16 3.91
N ILE A 98 -4.98 -6.83 3.86
CA ILE A 98 -5.67 -5.95 4.81
C ILE A 98 -6.88 -5.32 4.12
N VAL A 99 -8.00 -5.30 4.82
CA VAL A 99 -9.24 -4.63 4.41
C VAL A 99 -9.56 -3.57 5.46
N LEU A 100 -9.70 -2.33 5.01
CA LEU A 100 -10.28 -1.24 5.80
C LEU A 100 -11.67 -0.98 5.23
N GLU A 101 -12.70 -1.11 6.06
CA GLU A 101 -14.11 -0.88 5.70
C GLU A 101 -14.49 0.59 5.81
#